data_AF-A0A2S6R2X8-F1
#
_entry.id   AF-A0A2S6R2X8-F1
#
_cell.length_a   1.000
_cell.length_b   1.000
_cell.length_c   1.000
_cell.angle_alpha   90.00
_cell.angle_beta   90.00
_cell.angle_gamma   90.00
#
_symmetry.space_group_name_H-M   'P 1'
#
loop_
_entity.id
_entity.type
_entity.pdbx_description
1 polymer ?
#
loop_
_entity_poly.entity_id
_entity_poly.type
_entity_poly.pdbx_seq_one_letter_code
_entity_poly.pdbx_strand_id
1 'polypeptide(L)'
;MSNPISSVDPDGLLEYSVVFTDRSLNHMSQSFQQVMRDISATLKNVYHADAAIIVPGGGTYAMEAVARQFATARKCLVIRNGWFSYRWSQIFEAGKIPSQETVLKARLVHDGNQAAFAPAPIEKVVAAIGTEKPDLVFAPHVETS
;
A
#
# COMPACT_ATOMS: atom_id res chain seq x y z
N MET A 1 -15.99 -28.51 22.75
CA MET A 1 -15.24 -28.42 24.01
C MET A 1 -14.93 -26.95 24.19
N SER A 2 -15.33 -26.34 25.30
CA SER A 2 -15.06 -24.92 25.57
C SER A 2 -13.71 -24.76 26.29
N ASN A 3 -12.86 -23.87 25.81
CA ASN A 3 -11.65 -23.41 26.47
C ASN A 3 -12.03 -22.68 27.77
N PRO A 4 -11.74 -23.24 28.96
CA PRO A 4 -12.22 -22.68 30.21
C PRO A 4 -11.39 -21.47 30.70
N ILE A 5 -10.32 -21.10 29.99
CA ILE A 5 -9.35 -20.10 30.45
C ILE A 5 -9.32 -18.88 29.53
N SER A 6 -9.44 -19.08 28.21
CA SER A 6 -9.39 -17.97 27.25
C SER A 6 -10.78 -17.42 26.93
N SER A 7 -10.99 -16.13 27.22
CA SER A 7 -12.14 -15.38 26.68
C SER A 7 -11.95 -14.92 25.23
N VAL A 8 -10.74 -15.06 24.68
CA VAL A 8 -10.37 -14.60 23.32
C VAL A 8 -10.70 -15.66 22.26
N ASP A 9 -10.50 -16.94 22.55
CA ASP A 9 -10.92 -18.07 21.68
C ASP A 9 -11.64 -19.15 22.51
N PRO A 10 -12.91 -18.90 22.92
CA PRO A 10 -13.63 -19.74 23.89
C PRO A 10 -13.92 -21.16 23.41
N ASP A 11 -13.94 -21.40 22.10
CA ASP A 11 -14.13 -22.72 21.50
C ASP A 11 -12.81 -23.30 20.94
N GLY A 12 -11.70 -22.61 21.21
CA GLY A 12 -10.36 -22.95 20.73
C GLY A 12 -9.62 -23.98 21.57
N LEU A 13 -8.38 -24.26 21.18
CA LEU A 13 -7.47 -25.11 21.94
C LEU A 13 -6.82 -24.33 23.10
N LEU A 14 -6.25 -25.03 24.07
CA LEU A 14 -5.38 -24.40 25.08
C LEU A 14 -4.12 -23.87 24.41
N GLU A 15 -3.72 -22.66 24.78
CA GLU A 15 -2.61 -21.95 24.16
C GLU A 15 -1.27 -22.36 24.80
N TYR A 16 -0.56 -23.27 24.13
CA TYR A 16 0.80 -23.71 24.48
C TYR A 16 1.80 -23.47 23.33
N SER A 17 1.44 -22.66 22.34
CA SER A 17 2.37 -22.29 21.27
C SER A 17 3.45 -21.33 21.76
N VAL A 18 4.52 -21.19 20.97
CA VAL A 18 5.64 -20.29 21.25
C VAL A 18 5.43 -18.86 20.73
N VAL A 19 4.29 -18.60 20.08
CA VAL A 19 4.02 -17.35 19.36
C VAL A 19 2.94 -16.47 20.00
N PHE A 20 2.06 -17.04 20.82
CA PHE A 20 0.95 -16.33 21.47
C PHE A 20 0.76 -16.76 22.92
N THR A 21 -0.04 -15.97 23.63
CA THR A 21 -0.61 -16.33 24.93
C THR A 21 -2.15 -16.27 24.85
N ASP A 22 -2.83 -16.67 25.92
CA ASP A 22 -4.30 -16.68 26.03
C ASP A 22 -4.96 -15.29 25.91
N ARG A 23 -4.17 -14.21 25.82
CA ARG A 23 -4.60 -12.81 25.65
C ARG A 23 -4.74 -12.37 24.20
N SER A 24 -4.37 -13.21 23.25
CA SER A 24 -4.38 -12.88 21.82
C SER A 24 -4.92 -14.03 20.99
N LEU A 25 -5.60 -13.72 19.90
CA LEU A 25 -6.12 -14.75 19.00
C LEU A 25 -4.97 -15.36 18.20
N ASN A 26 -4.76 -16.66 18.35
CA ASN A 26 -3.70 -17.37 17.64
C ASN A 26 -3.98 -17.39 16.14
N HIS A 27 -3.00 -17.03 15.31
CA HIS A 27 -3.17 -17.02 13.85
C HIS A 27 -3.42 -18.41 13.23
N MET A 28 -3.13 -19.48 13.97
CA MET A 28 -3.42 -20.87 13.57
C MET A 28 -4.84 -21.31 13.95
N SER A 29 -5.54 -20.56 14.80
CA SER A 29 -6.91 -20.90 15.25
C SER A 29 -7.91 -20.89 14.08
N GLN A 30 -8.97 -21.69 14.18
CA GLN A 30 -10.04 -21.70 13.18
C GLN A 30 -10.72 -20.33 13.09
N SER A 31 -10.90 -19.67 14.24
CA SER A 31 -11.44 -18.32 14.37
C SER A 31 -10.63 -17.30 13.56
N PHE A 32 -9.30 -17.26 13.73
CA PHE A 32 -8.45 -16.33 12.97
C PHE A 32 -8.41 -16.66 11.48
N GLN A 33 -8.33 -17.94 11.13
CA GLN A 33 -8.34 -18.35 9.73
C GLN A 33 -9.64 -17.89 9.02
N GLN A 34 -10.78 -17.95 9.70
CA GLN A 34 -12.03 -17.46 9.15
C GLN A 34 -12.00 -15.94 8.95
N VAL A 35 -11.53 -15.19 9.95
CA VAL A 35 -11.33 -13.73 9.83
C VAL A 35 -10.48 -13.37 8.61
N MET A 36 -9.36 -14.05 8.40
CA MET A 36 -8.48 -13.78 7.25
C MET A 36 -9.11 -14.16 5.91
N ARG A 37 -9.90 -15.24 5.85
CA ARG A 37 -10.68 -15.60 4.65
C ARG A 37 -11.74 -14.55 4.35
N ASP A 38 -12.44 -14.05 5.36
CA ASP A 38 -13.48 -13.03 5.22
C ASP A 38 -12.89 -11.70 4.76
N ILE A 39 -11.74 -11.28 5.33
CA ILE A 39 -11.01 -10.09 4.87
C ILE A 39 -10.58 -10.26 3.40
N SER A 40 -10.00 -11.42 3.03
CA SER A 40 -9.59 -11.69 1.65
C SER A 40 -10.77 -11.63 0.67
N ALA A 41 -11.88 -12.28 1.02
CA ALA A 41 -13.09 -12.28 0.19
C ALA A 41 -13.66 -10.86 0.04
N THR A 42 -13.77 -10.13 1.15
CA THR A 42 -14.31 -8.76 1.16
C THR A 42 -13.46 -7.82 0.30
N LEU A 43 -12.15 -7.79 0.51
CA LEU A 43 -11.25 -6.90 -0.24
C LEU A 43 -11.23 -7.21 -1.74
N LYS A 44 -11.18 -8.50 -2.11
CA LYS A 44 -11.24 -8.91 -3.52
C LYS A 44 -12.57 -8.51 -4.18
N ASN A 45 -13.69 -8.65 -3.47
CA ASN A 45 -15.01 -8.28 -3.97
C ASN A 45 -15.15 -6.76 -4.16
N VAL A 46 -14.75 -5.96 -3.16
CA VAL A 46 -14.88 -4.49 -3.21
C VAL A 46 -14.01 -3.86 -4.29
N TYR A 47 -12.79 -4.37 -4.49
CA TYR A 47 -11.83 -3.83 -5.46
C TYR A 47 -11.78 -4.59 -6.78
N HIS A 48 -12.62 -5.61 -6.97
CA HIS A 48 -12.58 -6.52 -8.12
C HIS A 48 -11.18 -7.08 -8.39
N ALA A 49 -10.47 -7.48 -7.34
CA ALA A 49 -9.07 -7.94 -7.41
C ALA A 49 -8.97 -9.47 -7.40
N ASP A 50 -7.96 -10.00 -8.10
CA ASP A 50 -7.67 -11.44 -8.11
C ASP A 50 -7.09 -11.92 -6.75
N ALA A 51 -6.33 -11.06 -6.09
CA ALA A 51 -5.66 -11.35 -4.83
C ALA A 51 -5.68 -10.14 -3.87
N ALA A 52 -5.59 -10.42 -2.57
CA ALA A 52 -5.45 -9.42 -1.52
C ALA A 52 -4.33 -9.84 -0.55
N ILE A 53 -3.44 -8.91 -0.23
CA ILE A 53 -2.27 -9.14 0.63
C ILE A 53 -2.33 -8.17 1.82
N ILE A 54 -2.14 -8.70 3.03
CA ILE A 54 -2.04 -7.92 4.26
C ILE A 54 -0.57 -7.86 4.68
N VAL A 55 -0.03 -6.64 4.78
CA VAL A 55 1.35 -6.39 5.23
C VAL A 55 1.29 -5.79 6.64
N PRO A 56 1.75 -6.51 7.69
CA PRO A 56 1.80 -5.96 9.04
C PRO A 56 2.66 -4.70 9.10
N GLY A 57 2.17 -3.66 9.77
CA GLY A 57 2.80 -2.33 9.83
C GLY A 57 1.76 -1.24 9.58
N GLY A 58 1.94 -0.46 8.51
CA GLY A 58 0.97 0.55 8.08
C GLY A 58 0.97 0.77 6.57
N GLY A 59 0.17 1.73 6.08
CA GLY A 59 0.06 2.00 4.64
C GLY A 59 1.40 2.24 3.93
N THR A 60 2.34 2.94 4.60
CA THR A 60 3.71 3.14 4.09
C THR A 60 4.48 1.83 3.89
N TYR A 61 4.25 0.80 4.72
CA TYR A 61 4.92 -0.49 4.59
C TYR A 61 4.43 -1.22 3.34
N ALA A 62 3.13 -1.13 3.06
CA ALA A 62 2.57 -1.65 1.81
C ALA A 62 3.13 -0.91 0.59
N MET A 63 3.30 0.42 0.67
CA MET A 63 3.98 1.19 -0.39
C MET A 63 5.38 0.64 -0.64
N GLU A 64 6.21 0.53 0.40
CA GLU A 64 7.57 0.04 0.26
C GLU A 64 7.65 -1.43 -0.20
N ALA A 65 6.73 -2.29 0.24
CA ALA A 65 6.64 -3.67 -0.24
C ALA A 65 6.43 -3.73 -1.76
N VAL A 66 5.49 -2.93 -2.30
CA VAL A 66 5.26 -2.82 -3.76
C VAL A 66 6.49 -2.26 -4.47
N ALA A 67 7.11 -1.20 -3.93
CA ALA A 67 8.32 -0.62 -4.51
C ALA A 67 9.46 -1.65 -4.61
N ARG A 68 9.77 -2.36 -3.53
CA ARG A 68 10.86 -3.35 -3.52
C ARG A 68 10.57 -4.54 -4.42
N GLN A 69 9.31 -4.99 -4.46
CA GLN A 69 8.93 -6.16 -5.25
C GLN A 69 8.97 -5.89 -6.77
N PHE A 70 8.56 -4.70 -7.20
CA PHE A 70 8.33 -4.43 -8.63
C PHE A 70 9.22 -3.34 -9.22
N ALA A 71 9.65 -2.34 -8.44
CA ALA A 71 10.40 -1.19 -8.94
C ALA A 71 11.93 -1.35 -8.90
N THR A 72 12.47 -2.40 -8.28
CA THR A 72 13.92 -2.60 -8.18
C THR A 72 14.59 -2.65 -9.56
N ALA A 73 15.55 -1.74 -9.78
CA ALA A 73 16.26 -1.53 -11.04
C ALA A 73 15.35 -1.18 -12.25
N ARG A 74 14.12 -0.73 -12.01
CA ARG A 74 13.15 -0.35 -13.04
C ARG A 74 13.06 1.16 -13.24
N LYS A 75 12.58 1.57 -14.41
CA LYS A 75 12.20 2.96 -14.69
C LYS A 75 10.83 3.24 -14.11
N CYS A 76 10.74 4.21 -13.21
CA CYS A 76 9.49 4.57 -12.53
C CYS A 76 9.06 5.99 -12.87
N LEU A 77 7.75 6.19 -13.03
CA LEU A 77 7.15 7.51 -13.15
C LEU A 77 6.22 7.77 -11.96
N VAL A 78 6.42 8.88 -11.26
CA VAL A 78 5.62 9.27 -10.09
C VAL A 78 4.79 10.51 -10.41
N ILE A 79 3.47 10.42 -10.20
CA ILE A 79 2.57 11.58 -10.19
C ILE A 79 2.58 12.15 -8.77
N ARG A 80 3.23 13.30 -8.57
CA ARG A 80 3.44 13.89 -7.26
C ARG A 80 2.52 15.09 -7.02
N ASN A 81 1.47 14.86 -6.23
CA ASN A 81 0.48 15.86 -5.90
C ASN A 81 0.69 16.50 -4.52
N GLY A 82 1.54 15.92 -3.67
CA GLY A 82 1.75 16.39 -2.31
C GLY A 82 2.81 15.57 -1.57
N TRP A 83 2.70 15.56 -0.25
CA TRP A 83 3.69 14.93 0.63
C TRP A 83 3.54 13.40 0.69
N PHE A 84 2.31 12.89 0.64
CA PHE A 84 2.07 11.45 0.63
C PHE A 84 2.54 10.81 -0.68
N SER A 85 2.33 11.45 -1.84
CA SER A 85 2.95 10.97 -3.09
C SER A 85 4.45 11.23 -3.19
N TYR A 86 4.98 12.24 -2.49
CA TYR A 86 6.43 12.40 -2.33
C TYR A 86 7.07 11.22 -1.58
N ARG A 87 6.31 10.53 -0.73
CA ARG A 87 6.78 9.36 0.02
C ARG A 87 7.34 8.24 -0.87
N TRP A 88 6.86 8.11 -2.11
CA TRP A 88 7.46 7.18 -3.08
C TRP A 88 8.93 7.50 -3.36
N SER A 89 9.24 8.77 -3.60
CA SER A 89 10.62 9.23 -3.82
C SER A 89 11.47 9.04 -2.57
N GLN A 90 10.92 9.30 -1.38
CA GLN A 90 11.63 9.03 -0.12
C GLN A 90 11.99 7.55 0.03
N ILE A 91 11.05 6.65 -0.28
CA ILE A 91 11.27 5.19 -0.28
C ILE A 91 12.34 4.81 -1.30
N PHE A 92 12.26 5.35 -2.53
CA PHE A 92 13.19 5.07 -3.61
C PHE A 92 14.62 5.51 -3.28
N GLU A 93 14.78 6.73 -2.77
CA GLU A 93 16.07 7.32 -2.39
C GLU A 93 16.70 6.55 -1.22
N ALA A 94 15.93 6.28 -0.16
CA ALA A 94 16.41 5.54 1.00
C ALA A 94 16.82 4.10 0.66
N GLY A 95 16.07 3.45 -0.23
CA GLY A 95 16.30 2.06 -0.62
C GLY A 95 17.17 1.85 -1.85
N LYS A 96 17.55 2.92 -2.59
CA LYS A 96 18.17 2.85 -3.93
C LYS A 96 17.44 1.87 -4.85
N ILE A 97 16.12 2.03 -4.95
CA ILE A 97 15.23 1.02 -5.55
C ILE A 97 15.20 1.10 -7.09
N PRO A 98 14.65 2.16 -7.71
CA PRO A 98 14.55 2.22 -9.17
C PRO A 98 15.89 2.54 -9.84
N SER A 99 16.02 2.19 -11.11
CA SER A 99 17.16 2.61 -11.94
C SER A 99 17.02 4.06 -12.41
N GLN A 100 15.77 4.55 -12.51
CA GLN A 100 15.45 5.93 -12.84
C GLN A 100 14.09 6.31 -12.25
N GLU A 101 13.96 7.54 -11.73
CA GLU A 101 12.70 8.14 -11.31
C GLU A 101 12.40 9.39 -12.13
N THR A 102 11.24 9.43 -12.79
CA THR A 102 10.69 10.61 -13.45
C THR A 102 9.50 11.12 -12.65
N VAL A 103 9.45 12.41 -12.33
CA VAL A 103 8.42 12.98 -11.46
C VAL A 103 7.61 14.04 -12.19
N LEU A 104 6.29 13.85 -12.25
CA LEU A 104 5.34 14.85 -12.75
C LEU A 104 4.60 15.48 -11.57
N LYS A 105 4.94 16.74 -11.27
CA LYS A 105 4.40 17.46 -10.12
C LYS A 105 3.06 18.12 -10.42
N ALA A 106 2.22 18.24 -9.40
CA ALA A 106 1.11 19.17 -9.41
C ALA A 106 1.59 20.62 -9.63
N ARG A 107 0.71 21.45 -10.17
CA ARG A 107 0.98 22.83 -10.56
C ARG A 107 -0.17 23.74 -10.13
N LEU A 108 0.13 25.04 -9.97
CA LEU A 108 -0.91 26.04 -9.79
C LEU A 108 -1.82 26.10 -11.02
N VAL A 109 -3.12 26.31 -10.78
CA VAL A 109 -4.11 26.44 -11.85
C VAL A 109 -4.11 27.84 -12.49
N HIS A 110 -3.65 28.85 -11.76
CA HIS A 110 -3.41 30.22 -12.22
C HIS A 110 -2.29 30.87 -11.39
N ASP A 111 -1.76 31.99 -11.84
CA ASP A 111 -0.74 32.74 -11.09
C ASP A 111 -1.33 33.41 -9.85
N GLY A 112 -0.67 33.27 -8.69
CA GLY A 112 -1.07 33.94 -7.45
C GLY A 112 -0.67 33.18 -6.18
N ASN A 113 -0.48 33.91 -5.07
CA ASN A 113 0.02 33.35 -3.80
C ASN A 113 -0.93 32.35 -3.12
N GLN A 114 -2.22 32.33 -3.49
CA GLN A 114 -3.23 31.43 -2.92
C GLN A 114 -3.95 30.59 -3.99
N ALA A 115 -3.34 30.46 -5.16
CA ALA A 115 -3.92 29.68 -6.23
C ALA A 115 -3.99 28.19 -5.84
N ALA A 116 -5.07 27.52 -6.24
CA ALA A 116 -5.24 26.09 -6.03
C ALA A 116 -4.27 25.28 -6.88
N PHE A 117 -3.94 24.06 -6.43
CA PHE A 117 -3.14 23.12 -7.18
C PHE A 117 -4.02 22.12 -7.93
N ALA A 118 -3.58 21.76 -9.14
CA ALA A 118 -4.10 20.62 -9.88
C ALA A 118 -2.96 19.65 -10.23
N PRO A 119 -3.23 18.34 -10.39
CA PRO A 119 -2.27 17.39 -10.91
C PRO A 119 -1.71 17.81 -12.27
N ALA A 120 -0.63 17.15 -12.71
CA ALA A 120 -0.15 17.29 -14.07
C ALA A 120 -1.29 16.99 -15.07
N PRO A 121 -1.46 17.80 -16.15
CA PRO A 121 -2.49 17.55 -17.17
C PRO A 121 -2.40 16.14 -17.71
N ILE A 122 -3.54 15.47 -17.89
CA ILE A 122 -3.57 14.06 -18.28
C ILE A 122 -2.87 13.82 -19.62
N GLU A 123 -2.96 14.77 -20.56
CA GLU A 123 -2.30 14.70 -21.86
C GLU A 123 -0.77 14.70 -21.70
N LYS A 124 -0.24 15.48 -20.76
CA LYS A 124 1.19 15.50 -20.44
C LYS A 124 1.63 14.19 -19.78
N VAL A 125 0.80 13.63 -18.89
CA VAL A 125 1.07 12.34 -18.24
C VAL A 125 1.13 11.21 -19.28
N VAL A 126 0.13 11.13 -20.17
CA VAL A 126 0.08 10.12 -21.23
C VAL A 126 1.26 10.26 -22.19
N ALA A 127 1.59 11.49 -22.63
CA ALA A 127 2.74 11.74 -23.50
C ALA A 127 4.08 11.34 -22.84
N ALA A 128 4.24 11.63 -21.54
CA ALA A 128 5.41 11.21 -20.78
C ALA A 128 5.51 9.69 -20.68
N ILE A 129 4.41 8.98 -20.39
CA ILE A 129 4.39 7.51 -20.37
C ILE A 129 4.79 6.93 -21.74
N GLY A 130 4.25 7.48 -22.83
CA GLY A 130 4.57 7.02 -24.19
C GLY A 130 6.03 7.26 -24.61
N THR A 131 6.62 8.35 -24.13
CA THR A 131 8.00 8.76 -24.49
C THR A 131 9.04 8.07 -23.60
N GLU A 132 8.86 8.14 -22.28
CA GLU A 132 9.80 7.62 -21.28
C GLU A 132 9.73 6.10 -21.13
N LYS A 133 8.58 5.50 -21.49
CA LYS A 133 8.27 4.07 -21.36
C LYS A 133 8.64 3.53 -19.97
N PRO A 134 8.08 4.09 -18.88
CA PRO A 134 8.34 3.59 -17.54
C PRO A 134 7.81 2.17 -17.40
N ASP A 135 8.52 1.34 -16.63
CA ASP A 135 8.06 -0.01 -16.28
C ASP A 135 6.92 0.06 -15.25
N LEU A 136 6.91 1.09 -14.38
CA LEU A 136 5.89 1.31 -13.37
C LEU A 136 5.48 2.78 -13.25
N VAL A 137 4.19 3.00 -13.01
CA VAL A 137 3.61 4.32 -12.72
C VAL A 137 3.01 4.31 -11.31
N PHE A 138 3.39 5.28 -10.49
CA PHE A 138 2.88 5.48 -9.14
C PHE A 138 2.04 6.75 -9.11
N ALA A 139 0.76 6.64 -8.75
CA ALA A 139 -0.15 7.78 -8.66
C ALA A 139 -1.03 7.67 -7.41
N PRO A 140 -1.14 8.72 -6.59
CA PRO A 140 -2.12 8.76 -5.50
C PRO A 140 -3.52 8.90 -6.10
N HIS A 141 -4.45 8.02 -5.71
CA HIS A 141 -5.86 8.22 -6.06
C HIS A 141 -6.42 9.47 -5.36
N VAL A 142 -6.08 9.63 -4.08
CA VAL A 142 -6.31 10.84 -3.30
C VAL A 142 -5.00 11.21 -2.64
N GLU A 143 -4.58 12.47 -2.81
CA GLU A 143 -3.43 13.01 -2.09
C GLU A 143 -3.90 13.58 -0.75
N THR A 144 -3.29 13.10 0.34
CA THR A 144 -3.49 13.63 1.69
C THR A 144 -2.27 14.43 2.12
N SER A 145 -2.42 15.18 3.21
CA SER A 145 -1.35 15.95 3.88
C SER A 145 -0.06 15.18 4.08
#